data_AF-A0A260SZ57-F1
#
_entry.id   AF-A0A260SZ57-F1
#
_cell.length_a   1.000
_cell.length_b   1.000
_cell.length_c   1.000
_cell.angle_alpha   90.00
_cell.angle_beta   90.00
_cell.angle_gamma   90.00
#
_symmetry.space_group_name_H-M   'P 1'
#
loop_
_entity.id
_entity.type
_entity.pdbx_description
1 polymer ?
#
loop_
_entity_poly.entity_id
_entity_poly.type
_entity_poly.pdbx_seq_one_letter_code
_entity_poly.pdbx_strand_id
1 'polypeptide(L)' 'METDDELTVGARVKVRIHSTGTDDEAGQDAYETGAIVEDFGVQTPDTTSRDWAVARRWAVALDSGRLVFADNEDLTVG' A
#
# COMPACT_ATOMS: atom_id res chain seq x y z
N MET A 1 -10.53 -11.12 -7.00
CA MET A 1 -11.79 -11.02 -6.25
C MET A 1 -11.52 -11.81 -4.97
N GLU A 2 -11.27 -11.24 -3.81
CA GLU A 2 -11.58 -9.93 -3.23
C GLU A 2 -10.57 -9.69 -2.09
N THR A 3 -9.42 -9.04 -2.34
CA THR A 3 -8.51 -8.64 -1.23
C THR A 3 -8.84 -7.22 -0.75
N ASP A 4 -9.50 -6.43 -1.61
CA ASP A 4 -9.86 -5.04 -1.36
C ASP A 4 -10.90 -4.86 -0.23
N ASP A 5 -11.74 -5.87 0.04
CA ASP A 5 -12.80 -5.80 1.07
C ASP A 5 -12.25 -6.04 2.49
N GLU A 6 -11.09 -6.70 2.60
CA GLU A 6 -10.44 -7.00 3.88
C GLU A 6 -9.48 -5.88 4.35
N LEU A 7 -9.12 -4.95 3.45
CA LEU A 7 -8.31 -3.78 3.78
C LEU A 7 -9.24 -2.72 4.42
N THR A 8 -9.23 -2.63 5.74
CA THR A 8 -9.98 -1.63 6.51
C THR A 8 -9.12 -1.02 7.59
N VAL A 9 -9.51 0.15 8.11
CA VAL A 9 -8.80 0.79 9.23
C VAL A 9 -8.76 -0.17 10.43
N GLY A 10 -7.56 -0.40 10.96
CA GLY A 10 -7.26 -1.37 12.01
C GLY A 10 -6.81 -2.73 11.51
N ALA A 11 -6.94 -3.05 10.21
CA ALA A 11 -6.47 -4.32 9.65
C ALA A 11 -4.95 -4.44 9.73
N ARG A 12 -4.46 -5.64 10.05
CA ARG A 12 -3.05 -5.99 10.03
C ARG A 12 -2.64 -6.40 8.63
N VAL A 13 -1.57 -5.79 8.13
CA VAL A 13 -1.12 -5.96 6.76
C VAL A 13 0.39 -6.09 6.69
N LYS A 14 0.87 -6.78 5.67
CA LYS A 14 2.25 -6.72 5.20
C LYS A 14 2.31 -5.76 4.02
N VAL A 15 3.22 -4.80 4.09
CA VAL A 15 3.44 -3.76 3.09
C VAL A 15 4.70 -4.10 2.32
N ARG A 16 4.64 -4.05 0.98
CA ARG A 16 5.82 -4.17 0.13
C ARG A 16 6.58 -2.84 0.15
N ILE A 17 7.87 -2.90 0.47
CA ILE A 17 8.74 -1.72 0.55
C ILE A 17 9.62 -1.71 -0.68
N HIS A 18 9.34 -0.78 -1.59
CA HIS A 18 10.17 -0.52 -2.74
C HIS A 18 11.43 0.25 -2.34
N SER A 19 12.54 -0.47 -2.19
CA SER A 19 13.86 0.13 -1.94
C SER A 19 14.32 0.90 -3.18
N THR A 20 14.44 2.22 -3.09
CA THR A 20 14.95 3.08 -4.19
C THR A 20 16.48 3.18 -4.18
N GLY A 21 17.19 2.19 -3.64
CA GLY A 21 18.64 2.20 -3.50
C GLY A 21 19.35 2.00 -4.85
N THR A 22 20.37 2.81 -5.12
CA THR A 22 21.20 2.80 -6.34
C THR A 22 22.23 1.67 -6.38
N ASP A 23 22.21 0.76 -5.40
CA ASP A 23 23.14 -0.35 -5.34
C ASP A 23 22.50 -1.57 -6.02
N ASP A 24 23.17 -2.06 -7.07
CA ASP A 24 22.89 -3.26 -7.89
C ASP A 24 22.75 -4.59 -7.11
N GLU A 25 22.35 -4.56 -5.84
CA GLU A 25 21.80 -5.73 -5.15
C GLU A 25 20.33 -5.87 -5.54
N ALA A 26 20.12 -6.60 -6.65
CA ALA A 26 18.84 -7.03 -7.19
C ALA A 26 17.66 -6.82 -6.24
N GLY A 27 16.82 -5.81 -6.55
CA GLY A 27 15.69 -5.34 -5.75
C GLY A 27 14.87 -6.49 -5.16
N GLN A 28 15.20 -6.86 -3.93
CA GLN A 28 14.39 -7.77 -3.15
C GLN A 28 13.23 -6.97 -2.61
N ASP A 29 12.02 -7.43 -2.93
CA ASP A 29 10.81 -6.92 -2.31
C ASP A 29 10.90 -7.19 -0.80
N ALA A 30 11.24 -6.15 -0.05
CA ALA A 30 11.20 -6.20 1.40
C ALA A 30 9.74 -6.05 1.82
N TYR A 31 9.31 -6.83 2.83
CA TYR A 31 7.97 -6.71 3.37
C TYR A 31 8.05 -6.34 4.84
N GLU A 32 7.22 -5.40 5.28
CA GLU A 32 7.13 -4.98 6.67
C GLU A 32 5.68 -5.01 7.14
N THR A 33 5.46 -5.46 8.39
CA THR A 33 4.12 -5.56 8.95
C THR A 33 3.70 -4.24 9.60
N GLY A 34 2.41 -3.91 9.52
CA GLY A 34 1.82 -2.74 10.14
C GLY A 34 0.31 -2.87 10.30
N ALA A 35 -0.32 -1.75 10.65
CA ALA A 35 -1.78 -1.62 10.70
C ALA A 35 -2.24 -0.44 9.85
N ILE A 36 -3.33 -0.63 9.10
CA ILE A 36 -3.99 0.48 8.40
C ILE A 36 -4.53 1.45 9.45
N VAL A 37 -4.17 2.73 9.33
CA VAL A 37 -4.62 3.79 10.25
C VAL A 37 -5.56 4.79 9.59
N GLU A 38 -5.57 4.87 8.26
CA GLU A 38 -6.50 5.71 7.51
C GLU A 38 -6.78 5.17 6.11
N ASP A 39 -8.02 5.37 5.65
CA ASP A 39 -8.48 5.11 4.28
C ASP A 39 -8.72 6.44 3.55
N PHE A 40 -7.88 6.74 2.55
CA PHE A 40 -8.07 7.94 1.72
C PHE A 40 -9.03 7.69 0.55
N GLY A 41 -9.60 6.49 0.47
CA GLY A 41 -10.52 6.10 -0.58
C GLY A 41 -9.86 6.06 -1.95
N VAL A 42 -10.73 6.00 -2.95
CA VAL A 42 -10.35 5.91 -4.35
C VAL A 42 -9.87 7.28 -4.86
N GLN A 43 -8.65 7.33 -5.39
CA GLN A 43 -8.08 8.52 -6.02
C GLN A 43 -8.20 8.39 -7.54
N THR A 44 -9.26 8.98 -8.10
CA THR A 44 -9.44 9.11 -9.56
C THR A 44 -8.81 10.41 -10.04
N PRO A 45 -7.91 10.42 -11.03
CA PRO A 45 -7.48 11.65 -11.65
C PRO A 45 -8.64 12.27 -12.45
N ASP A 46 -9.17 13.41 -12.00
CA ASP A 46 -10.35 14.09 -12.55
C ASP A 46 -10.26 14.43 -14.05
N THR A 47 -9.06 14.39 -14.64
CA THR A 47 -8.76 14.92 -15.97
C THR A 47 -8.39 13.87 -17.01
N THR A 48 -8.28 12.59 -16.63
CA THR A 48 -7.85 11.56 -17.58
C THR A 48 -8.88 10.44 -17.61
N SER A 49 -9.47 10.16 -18.76
CA SER A 49 -10.33 8.98 -19.01
C SER A 49 -9.53 7.68 -18.92
N ARG A 50 -8.94 7.41 -17.74
CA ARG A 50 -8.16 6.23 -17.40
C ARG A 50 -8.81 5.58 -16.20
N ASP A 51 -9.95 4.97 -16.46
CA ASP A 51 -10.68 4.14 -15.50
C ASP A 51 -9.86 2.92 -15.04
N TRP A 52 -8.76 2.61 -15.75
CA TRP A 52 -7.80 1.55 -15.44
C TRP A 52 -6.65 1.99 -14.51
N ALA A 53 -6.52 3.29 -14.19
CA ALA A 53 -5.44 3.83 -13.36
C ALA A 53 -5.98 4.45 -12.05
N VAL A 54 -6.96 3.77 -11.46
CA VAL A 54 -7.67 4.23 -10.27
C VAL A 54 -7.02 3.59 -9.04
N ALA A 55 -6.23 4.35 -8.29
CA ALA A 55 -5.54 3.85 -7.11
C ALA A 55 -6.34 4.16 -5.84
N ARG A 56 -6.64 3.15 -5.02
CA ARG A 56 -7.05 3.39 -3.63
C ARG A 56 -5.81 3.59 -2.78
N ARG A 57 -5.83 4.54 -1.84
CA ARG A 57 -4.66 4.87 -1.03
C ARG A 57 -4.96 4.69 0.45
N TRP A 58 -4.06 4.01 1.14
CA TRP A 58 -4.10 3.76 2.59
C TRP A 58 -2.93 4.45 3.27
N ALA A 59 -3.10 4.85 4.53
CA ALA A 59 -1.97 5.06 5.41
C ALA A 59 -1.80 3.83 6.32
N VAL A 60 -0.58 3.31 6.38
CA VAL A 60 -0.21 2.17 7.22
C VAL A 60 0.86 2.62 8.22
N ALA A 61 0.57 2.45 9.50
CA ALA A 61 1.57 2.56 10.54
C ALA A 61 2.32 1.24 10.65
N LEU A 62 3.57 1.22 10.22
CA LEU A 62 4.44 0.05 10.31
C LEU A 62 4.88 -0.17 11.76
N ASP A 63 5.17 -1.43 12.11
CA ASP A 63 5.66 -1.79 13.44
C ASP A 63 7.03 -1.16 13.76
N SER A 64 7.78 -0.74 12.74
CA SER A 64 9.01 0.07 12.91
C SER A 64 8.75 1.51 13.38
N GLY A 65 7.48 1.94 13.42
CA GLY A 65 7.08 3.31 13.78
C GLY A 65 7.03 4.28 12.59
N ARG A 66 7.30 3.81 11.36
CA ARG A 66 7.15 4.62 10.14
C ARG A 66 5.71 4.63 9.64
N LEU A 67 5.29 5.77 9.12
CA LEU A 67 4.04 5.88 8.37
C LEU A 67 4.33 5.79 6.87
N VAL A 68 3.66 4.87 6.19
CA VAL A 68 3.80 4.69 4.73
C VAL A 68 2.44 4.80 4.04
N PHE A 69 2.46 5.19 2.77
CA PHE A 69 1.27 5.28 1.94
C PHE A 69 1.36 4.24 0.83
N ALA A 70 0.38 3.34 0.80
CA ALA A 70 0.37 2.17 -0.05
C ALA A 70 -0.99 2.06 -0.76
N ASP A 71 -1.00 1.43 -1.93
CA ASP A 71 -2.21 1.02 -2.62
C ASP A 71 -2.48 -0.49 -2.43
N ASN A 72 -3.57 -0.99 -2.99
CA ASN A 72 -3.99 -2.38 -2.80
C ASN A 72 -2.98 -3.40 -3.34
N GLU A 73 -2.20 -3.06 -4.37
CA GLU A 73 -1.20 -3.98 -4.95
C GLU A 73 0.05 -4.12 -4.07
N ASP A 74 0.26 -3.16 -3.16
CA ASP A 74 1.38 -3.11 -2.23
C ASP A 74 1.06 -3.76 -0.87
N LEU A 75 -0.22 -4.05 -0.61
CA LEU A 75 -0.72 -4.59 0.66
C LEU A 75 -1.14 -6.05 0.55
N THR A 76 -0.81 -6.83 1.57
CA THR A 76 -1.34 -8.20 1.75
C THR A 76 -1.83 -8.35 3.19
N VAL A 77 -3.06 -8.82 3.36
CA VAL A 77 -3.65 -9.10 4.67
C VAL A 77 -2.85 -10.22 5.35
N GLY A 78 -2.54 -10.02 6.64
CA GLY A 78 -1.67 -10.90 7.44
C GLY A 78 -2.41 -11.75 8.47
#